data_AF-A0A7S0GPU6-F1
#
_entry.id   AF-A0A7S0GPU6-F1
#
_cell.length_a   1.000
_cell.length_b   1.000
_cell.length_c   1.000
_cell.angle_alpha   90.00
_cell.angle_beta   90.00
_cell.angle_gamma   90.00
#
_symmetry.space_group_name_H-M   'P 1'
#
loop_
_entity.id
_entity.type
_entity.pdbx_description
1 polymer ?
#
loop_
_entity_poly.entity_id
_entity_poly.type
_entity_poly.pdbx_seq_one_letter_code
_entity_poly.pdbx_strand_id
1 'polypeptide(L)'
;AAAAKEAAAREAEHRVAGVDEAEMVLRVGSLADEKTLLGARQAVHRMRLLLDDVTRLSRELKCEPQHVYGHVLHRLGLPVDRESRELPLERLVGLERAREMCAGVSEIRNLLRIKVQDNNDLRLAQTALCETTNFFERLDAFAAKKNKTPSEVLAAQANGGKA
;
A
#
# COMPACT_ATOMS: atom_id res chain seq x y z
N ALA A 1 29.84 -18.90 18.53
CA ALA A 1 29.31 -18.65 17.17
C ALA A 1 28.09 -19.51 16.83
N ALA A 2 28.11 -20.83 17.04
CA ALA A 2 26.96 -21.72 16.76
C ALA A 2 25.72 -21.44 17.65
N ALA A 3 25.89 -21.33 18.97
CA ALA A 3 24.80 -21.01 19.89
C ALA A 3 24.15 -19.63 19.63
N ALA A 4 24.93 -18.65 19.18
CA ALA A 4 24.41 -17.33 18.80
C ALA A 4 23.62 -17.39 17.48
N LYS A 5 24.06 -18.21 16.51
CA LYS A 5 23.30 -18.47 15.27
C LYS A 5 22.01 -19.26 15.55
N GLU A 6 22.05 -20.20 16.48
CA GLU A 6 20.90 -21.03 16.85
C GLU A 6 19.88 -20.24 17.67
N ALA A 7 20.33 -19.37 18.57
CA ALA A 7 19.48 -18.41 19.26
C ALA A 7 18.86 -17.39 18.28
N ALA A 8 19.65 -16.83 17.36
CA ALA A 8 19.15 -15.92 16.33
C ALA A 8 18.17 -16.60 15.36
N ALA A 9 18.39 -17.88 15.03
CA ALA A 9 17.47 -18.66 14.20
C ALA A 9 16.13 -18.90 14.93
N ARG A 10 16.16 -19.25 16.22
CA ARG A 10 14.95 -19.38 17.04
C ARG A 10 14.23 -18.04 17.20
N GLU A 11 14.96 -16.95 17.38
CA GLU A 11 14.35 -15.62 17.50
C GLU A 11 13.73 -15.16 16.17
N ALA A 12 14.35 -15.49 15.03
CA ALA A 12 13.80 -15.26 13.71
C ALA A 12 12.53 -16.10 13.44
N GLU A 13 12.43 -17.32 13.98
CA GLU A 13 11.21 -18.15 13.92
C GLU A 13 10.01 -17.53 14.67
N HIS A 14 10.25 -16.53 15.51
CA HIS A 14 9.22 -15.82 16.27
C HIS A 14 8.85 -14.45 15.69
N ARG A 15 9.45 -14.04 14.57
CA ARG A 15 9.20 -12.74 13.93
C ARG A 15 8.61 -12.89 12.54
N VAL A 16 7.61 -12.07 12.23
CA VAL A 16 7.17 -11.83 10.85
C VAL A 16 8.14 -10.86 10.19
N ALA A 17 8.70 -11.24 9.05
CA ALA A 17 9.54 -10.36 8.23
C ALA A 17 8.68 -9.37 7.43
N GLY A 18 9.18 -8.15 7.20
CA GLY A 18 8.45 -7.14 6.41
C GLY A 18 7.73 -6.06 7.22
N VAL A 19 7.81 -6.10 8.56
CA VAL A 19 7.13 -5.11 9.43
C VAL A 19 7.72 -3.71 9.21
N ASP A 20 9.05 -3.60 9.27
CA ASP A 20 9.75 -2.32 9.12
C ASP A 20 9.52 -1.75 7.71
N GLU A 21 9.56 -2.61 6.68
CA GLU A 21 9.28 -2.23 5.30
C GLU A 21 7.84 -1.74 5.12
N ALA A 22 6.85 -2.44 5.71
CA ALA A 22 5.46 -2.00 5.67
C ALA A 22 5.25 -0.66 6.42
N GLU A 23 5.94 -0.43 7.54
CA GLU A 23 5.91 0.85 8.27
C GLU A 23 6.67 1.98 7.57
N MET A 24 7.66 1.65 6.74
CA MET A 24 8.32 2.61 5.85
C MET A 24 7.43 3.02 4.68
N VAL A 25 6.55 2.13 4.22
CA VAL A 25 5.62 2.40 3.11
C VAL A 25 4.38 3.15 3.61
N LEU A 26 3.79 2.70 4.71
CA LEU A 26 2.58 3.29 5.29
C LEU A 26 2.90 4.38 6.32
N ARG A 27 2.08 5.43 6.39
CA ARG A 27 2.18 6.44 7.44
C ARG A 27 1.67 5.87 8.79
N VAL A 28 2.33 6.35 9.85
CA VAL A 28 2.34 5.92 11.26
C VAL A 28 0.96 5.50 11.82
N GLY A 29 0.94 4.44 12.65
CA GLY A 29 -0.21 4.01 13.44
C GLY A 29 -1.16 3.01 12.76
N SER A 30 -0.93 2.73 11.48
CA SER A 30 -1.74 1.83 10.65
C SER A 30 -1.77 0.36 11.14
N LEU A 31 -0.85 -0.02 12.03
CA LEU A 31 -0.66 -1.41 12.51
C LEU A 31 -0.81 -1.54 14.04
N ALA A 32 -1.37 -0.53 14.72
CA ALA A 32 -1.35 -0.44 16.18
C ALA A 32 -2.37 -1.36 16.88
N ASP A 33 -3.51 -1.60 16.25
CA ASP A 33 -4.60 -2.43 16.76
C ASP A 33 -5.34 -3.12 15.61
N GLU A 34 -6.29 -4.00 15.93
CA GLU A 34 -7.03 -4.76 14.93
C GLU A 34 -7.85 -3.88 13.97
N LYS A 35 -8.43 -2.78 14.49
CA LYS A 35 -9.24 -1.86 13.69
C LYS A 35 -8.38 -1.10 12.68
N THR A 36 -7.26 -0.57 13.13
CA THR A 36 -6.28 0.15 12.30
C THR A 36 -5.66 -0.79 11.27
N LEU A 37 -5.32 -2.03 11.66
CA LEU A 37 -4.82 -3.05 10.74
C LEU A 37 -5.83 -3.39 9.64
N LEU A 38 -7.11 -3.57 10.00
CA LEU A 38 -8.17 -3.81 9.02
C LEU A 38 -8.33 -2.61 8.06
N GLY A 39 -8.34 -1.39 8.61
CA GLY A 39 -8.40 -0.16 7.82
C GLY A 39 -7.22 -0.03 6.86
N ALA A 40 -6.00 -0.35 7.32
CA ALA A 40 -4.79 -0.33 6.50
C ALA A 40 -4.88 -1.34 5.35
N ARG A 41 -5.33 -2.57 5.60
CA ARG A 41 -5.53 -3.59 4.56
C ARG A 41 -6.51 -3.13 3.49
N GLN A 42 -7.64 -2.59 3.91
CA GLN A 42 -8.66 -2.09 2.98
C GLN A 42 -8.13 -0.91 2.14
N ALA A 43 -7.37 0.00 2.75
CA ALA A 43 -6.73 1.09 2.04
C ALA A 43 -5.67 0.58 1.05
N VAL A 44 -4.78 -0.33 1.46
CA VAL A 44 -3.79 -0.93 0.55
C VAL A 44 -4.47 -1.60 -0.64
N HIS A 45 -5.57 -2.32 -0.41
CA HIS A 45 -6.34 -2.93 -1.48
C HIS A 45 -6.90 -1.89 -2.46
N ARG A 46 -7.55 -0.82 -1.97
CA ARG A 46 -8.08 0.26 -2.82
C ARG A 46 -6.99 1.02 -3.58
N MET A 47 -5.86 1.31 -2.93
CA MET A 47 -4.71 1.95 -3.57
C MET A 47 -4.14 1.08 -4.69
N ARG A 48 -4.06 -0.25 -4.50
CA ARG A 48 -3.66 -1.19 -5.56
C ARG A 48 -4.64 -1.20 -6.73
N LEU A 49 -5.93 -1.32 -6.44
CA LEU A 49 -6.96 -1.28 -7.49
C LEU A 49 -6.89 0.00 -8.32
N LEU A 50 -6.62 1.14 -7.69
CA LEU A 50 -6.39 2.39 -8.39
C LEU A 50 -5.18 2.31 -9.33
N LEU A 51 -4.02 1.83 -8.85
CA LEU A 51 -2.81 1.80 -9.70
C LEU A 51 -2.92 0.78 -10.84
N ASP A 52 -3.63 -0.33 -10.61
CA ASP A 52 -3.98 -1.29 -11.65
C ASP A 52 -4.89 -0.64 -12.71
N ASP A 53 -5.88 0.16 -12.29
CA ASP A 53 -6.71 0.95 -13.20
C ASP A 53 -5.91 2.00 -13.96
N VAL A 54 -5.03 2.74 -13.28
CA VAL A 54 -4.15 3.72 -13.93
C VAL A 54 -3.35 3.04 -15.05
N THR A 55 -2.78 1.87 -14.77
CA THR A 55 -2.02 1.08 -15.76
C THR A 55 -2.90 0.58 -16.91
N ARG A 56 -4.10 0.09 -16.61
CA ARG A 56 -5.05 -0.40 -17.62
C ARG A 56 -5.51 0.74 -18.53
N LEU A 57 -5.97 1.84 -17.94
CA LEU A 57 -6.54 2.98 -18.65
C LEU A 57 -5.48 3.73 -19.44
N SER A 58 -4.23 3.77 -19.00
CA SER A 58 -3.16 4.38 -19.78
C SER A 58 -2.97 3.66 -21.12
N ARG A 59 -3.12 2.33 -21.14
CA ARG A 59 -3.08 1.52 -22.37
C ARG A 59 -4.29 1.78 -23.26
N GLU A 60 -5.49 1.82 -22.68
CA GLU A 60 -6.73 2.10 -23.42
C GLU A 60 -6.71 3.51 -24.04
N LEU A 61 -6.22 4.51 -23.31
CA LEU A 61 -6.08 5.90 -23.73
C LEU A 61 -4.82 6.18 -24.54
N LYS A 62 -3.92 5.19 -24.68
CA LYS A 62 -2.61 5.32 -25.36
C LYS A 62 -1.79 6.51 -24.83
N CYS A 63 -1.73 6.65 -23.52
CA CYS A 63 -0.98 7.69 -22.83
C CYS A 63 -0.11 7.10 -21.72
N GLU A 64 0.77 7.93 -21.16
CA GLU A 64 1.57 7.54 -20.01
C GLU A 64 0.70 7.39 -18.73
N PRO A 65 0.98 6.40 -17.86
CA PRO A 65 0.26 6.20 -16.59
C PRO A 65 0.16 7.47 -15.73
N GLN A 66 1.23 8.27 -15.69
CA GLN A 66 1.25 9.53 -14.97
C GLN A 66 0.16 10.51 -15.42
N HIS A 67 -0.26 10.49 -16.70
CA HIS A 67 -1.33 11.38 -17.16
C HIS A 67 -2.71 10.93 -16.66
N VAL A 68 -2.94 9.61 -16.56
CA VAL A 68 -4.19 9.07 -15.96
C VAL A 68 -4.24 9.40 -14.47
N TYR A 69 -3.14 9.17 -13.74
CA TYR A 69 -3.04 9.54 -12.33
C TYR A 69 -3.19 11.06 -12.15
N GLY A 70 -2.54 11.85 -13.01
CA GLY A 70 -2.66 13.31 -13.09
C GLY A 70 -4.10 13.77 -13.32
N HIS A 71 -4.85 13.10 -14.19
CA HIS A 71 -6.26 13.43 -14.39
C HIS A 71 -7.08 13.26 -13.11
N VAL A 72 -6.85 12.18 -12.37
CA VAL A 72 -7.53 11.96 -11.08
C VAL A 72 -7.10 13.02 -10.04
N LEU A 73 -5.83 13.43 -10.03
CA LEU A 73 -5.35 14.55 -9.19
C LEU A 73 -6.06 15.87 -9.57
N HIS A 74 -6.21 16.16 -10.86
CA HIS A 74 -6.93 17.34 -11.35
C HIS A 74 -8.37 17.39 -10.84
N ARG A 75 -9.04 16.24 -10.82
CA ARG A 75 -10.40 16.12 -10.27
C ARG A 75 -10.49 16.41 -8.77
N LEU A 76 -9.40 16.21 -8.04
CA LEU A 76 -9.27 16.61 -6.63
C LEU A 76 -8.86 18.09 -6.47
N GLY A 77 -8.82 18.86 -7.55
CA GLY A 77 -8.44 20.27 -7.55
C GLY A 77 -6.93 20.52 -7.49
N LEU A 78 -6.11 19.50 -7.76
CA LEU A 78 -4.65 19.62 -7.71
C LEU A 78 -4.08 20.08 -9.06
N PRO A 79 -2.99 20.86 -9.04
CA PRO A 79 -2.36 21.34 -10.26
C PRO A 79 -1.69 20.18 -11.01
N VAL A 80 -1.93 20.10 -12.32
CA VAL A 80 -1.32 19.12 -13.23
C VAL A 80 -1.00 19.75 -14.59
N ASP A 81 -0.18 19.04 -15.37
CA ASP A 81 0.12 19.33 -16.77
C ASP A 81 -1.14 19.32 -17.66
N ARG A 82 -1.00 19.78 -18.89
CA ARG A 82 -2.15 19.94 -19.80
C ARG A 82 -2.68 18.59 -20.26
N GLU A 83 -1.77 17.68 -20.56
CA GLU A 83 -2.01 16.33 -21.06
C GLU A 83 -2.92 15.54 -20.10
N SER A 84 -2.76 15.74 -18.80
CA SER A 84 -3.58 15.14 -17.75
C SER A 84 -4.99 15.74 -17.65
N ARG A 85 -5.22 17.01 -18.01
CA ARG A 85 -6.52 17.68 -17.77
C ARG A 85 -7.62 17.21 -18.72
N GLU A 86 -7.24 16.89 -19.95
CA GLU A 86 -8.17 16.67 -21.05
C GLU A 86 -8.55 15.18 -21.26
N LEU A 87 -8.13 14.29 -20.36
CA LEU A 87 -8.42 12.85 -20.51
C LEU A 87 -9.92 12.54 -20.31
N PRO A 88 -10.54 11.72 -21.18
CA PRO A 88 -11.96 11.37 -21.09
C PRO A 88 -12.23 10.22 -20.11
N LEU A 89 -11.73 10.31 -18.87
CA LEU A 89 -11.73 9.22 -17.90
C LEU A 89 -13.13 8.68 -17.59
N GLU A 90 -14.10 9.55 -17.32
CA GLU A 90 -15.47 9.17 -16.93
C GLU A 90 -16.21 8.45 -18.03
N ARG A 91 -15.88 8.73 -19.30
CA ARG A 91 -16.48 8.03 -20.44
C ARG A 91 -16.04 6.57 -20.49
N LEU A 92 -14.84 6.26 -19.98
CA LEU A 92 -14.30 4.90 -19.96
C LEU A 92 -14.73 4.10 -18.74
N VAL A 93 -14.68 4.70 -17.55
CA VAL A 93 -14.93 3.95 -16.29
C VAL A 93 -16.27 4.25 -15.62
N GLY A 94 -16.99 5.27 -16.10
CA GLY A 94 -18.20 5.77 -15.45
C GLY A 94 -17.92 6.65 -14.23
N LEU A 95 -18.97 7.32 -13.74
CA LEU A 95 -18.83 8.31 -12.66
C LEU A 95 -18.44 7.68 -11.31
N GLU A 96 -19.06 6.55 -10.96
CA GLU A 96 -18.82 5.87 -9.68
C GLU A 96 -17.38 5.39 -9.57
N ARG A 97 -16.86 4.69 -10.59
CA ARG A 97 -15.47 4.24 -10.56
C ARG A 97 -14.49 5.38 -10.52
N ALA A 98 -14.76 6.48 -11.23
CA ALA A 98 -13.90 7.64 -11.18
C ALA A 98 -13.90 8.32 -9.79
N ARG A 99 -15.00 8.26 -9.02
CA ARG A 99 -15.03 8.68 -7.61
C ARG A 99 -14.20 7.75 -6.73
N GLU A 100 -14.27 6.44 -6.94
CA GLU A 100 -13.44 5.47 -6.22
C GLU A 100 -11.95 5.69 -6.50
N MET A 101 -11.58 6.01 -7.75
CA MET A 101 -10.21 6.38 -8.11
C MET A 101 -9.76 7.65 -7.35
N CYS A 102 -10.63 8.66 -7.22
CA CYS A 102 -10.34 9.87 -6.43
C CYS A 102 -10.10 9.54 -4.94
N ALA A 103 -10.89 8.63 -4.38
CA ALA A 103 -10.68 8.15 -3.01
C ALA A 103 -9.33 7.41 -2.88
N GLY A 104 -9.00 6.53 -3.82
CA GLY A 104 -7.70 5.84 -3.86
C GLY A 104 -6.51 6.80 -3.97
N VAL A 105 -6.63 7.88 -4.76
CA VAL A 105 -5.55 8.88 -4.88
C VAL A 105 -5.38 9.63 -3.56
N SER A 106 -6.48 9.96 -2.90
CA SER A 106 -6.45 10.57 -1.57
C SER A 106 -5.78 9.65 -0.55
N GLU A 107 -6.05 8.35 -0.61
CA GLU A 107 -5.39 7.34 0.23
C GLU A 107 -3.90 7.24 -0.06
N ILE A 108 -3.47 7.17 -1.32
CA ILE A 108 -2.04 7.17 -1.68
C ILE A 108 -1.36 8.41 -1.10
N ARG A 109 -1.96 9.59 -1.26
CA ARG A 109 -1.36 10.84 -0.77
C ARG A 109 -1.27 10.94 0.75
N ASN A 110 -2.23 10.34 1.45
CA ASN A 110 -2.34 10.44 2.90
C ASN A 110 -1.64 9.30 3.65
N LEU A 111 -1.61 8.10 3.06
CA LEU A 111 -1.16 6.88 3.71
C LEU A 111 0.17 6.40 3.16
N LEU A 112 0.51 6.63 1.89
CA LEU A 112 1.84 6.31 1.39
C LEU A 112 2.83 7.40 1.79
N ARG A 113 4.02 6.97 2.24
CA ARG A 113 5.16 7.88 2.43
C ARG A 113 5.76 8.34 1.10
N ILE A 114 5.58 7.56 0.04
CA ILE A 114 6.03 7.86 -1.31
C ILE A 114 5.17 9.00 -1.87
N LYS A 115 5.80 10.10 -2.26
CA LYS A 115 5.13 11.17 -2.99
C LYS A 115 5.09 10.79 -4.46
N VAL A 116 3.91 10.43 -4.96
CA VAL A 116 3.73 10.04 -6.36
C VAL A 116 3.63 11.28 -7.24
N GLN A 117 4.62 11.49 -8.11
CA GLN A 117 4.67 12.63 -9.04
C GLN A 117 4.81 12.21 -10.50
N ASP A 118 5.51 11.10 -10.77
CA ASP A 118 5.78 10.62 -12.12
C ASP A 118 5.59 9.11 -12.28
N ASN A 119 5.85 8.63 -13.51
CA ASN A 119 5.83 7.21 -13.86
C ASN A 119 6.77 6.34 -13.00
N ASN A 120 7.89 6.86 -12.54
CA ASN A 120 8.81 6.12 -11.70
C ASN A 120 8.23 5.95 -10.28
N ASP A 121 7.68 7.01 -9.72
CA ASP A 121 7.02 6.96 -8.42
C ASP A 121 5.79 6.05 -8.43
N LEU A 122 5.04 6.04 -9.53
CA LEU A 122 3.92 5.10 -9.72
C LEU A 122 4.38 3.65 -9.64
N ARG A 123 5.50 3.30 -10.27
CA ARG A 123 6.08 1.96 -10.19
C ARG A 123 6.56 1.65 -8.76
N LEU A 124 7.22 2.60 -8.11
CA LEU A 124 7.66 2.42 -6.71
C LEU A 124 6.48 2.21 -5.77
N ALA A 125 5.41 3.00 -5.92
CA ALA A 125 4.18 2.85 -5.16
C ALA A 125 3.52 1.48 -5.41
N GLN A 126 3.48 1.01 -6.67
CA GLN A 126 2.96 -0.32 -7.00
C GLN A 126 3.75 -1.42 -6.28
N THR A 127 5.08 -1.39 -6.37
CA THR A 127 5.96 -2.37 -5.72
C THR A 127 5.76 -2.35 -4.22
N ALA A 128 5.80 -1.18 -3.60
CA ALA A 128 5.61 -0.99 -2.17
C ALA A 128 4.26 -1.54 -1.68
N LEU A 129 3.17 -1.27 -2.41
CA LEU A 129 1.84 -1.78 -2.07
C LEU A 129 1.73 -3.31 -2.27
N CYS A 130 2.42 -3.87 -3.26
CA CYS A 130 2.50 -5.31 -3.48
C CYS A 130 3.24 -5.99 -2.31
N GLU A 131 4.40 -5.46 -1.93
CA GLU A 131 5.17 -5.95 -0.79
C GLU A 131 4.39 -5.83 0.53
N THR A 132 3.66 -4.74 0.71
CA THR A 132 2.80 -4.54 1.88
C THR A 132 1.64 -5.55 1.90
N THR A 133 1.07 -5.90 0.74
CA THR A 133 0.06 -6.97 0.66
C THR A 133 0.66 -8.32 1.07
N ASN A 134 1.83 -8.65 0.51
CA ASN A 134 2.53 -9.90 0.84
C ASN A 134 2.95 -9.95 2.32
N PHE A 135 3.26 -8.81 2.93
CA PHE A 135 3.46 -8.70 4.38
C PHE A 135 2.19 -9.09 5.15
N PHE A 136 1.03 -8.53 4.79
CA PHE A 136 -0.23 -8.88 5.43
C PHE A 136 -0.58 -10.37 5.32
N GLU A 137 -0.34 -10.98 4.16
CA GLU A 137 -0.53 -12.42 3.95
C GLU A 137 0.41 -13.26 4.83
N ARG A 138 1.69 -12.87 4.92
CA ARG A 138 2.66 -13.52 5.81
C ARG A 138 2.28 -13.39 7.28
N LEU A 139 1.78 -12.22 7.68
CA LEU A 139 1.30 -11.97 9.04
C LEU A 139 0.12 -12.89 9.37
N ASP A 140 -0.83 -13.05 8.45
CA ASP A 140 -1.99 -13.93 8.65
C ASP A 140 -1.57 -15.40 8.77
N ALA A 141 -0.70 -15.86 7.88
CA ALA A 141 -0.17 -17.22 7.93
C ALA A 141 0.59 -17.50 9.24
N PHE A 142 1.37 -16.53 9.72
CA PHE A 142 2.09 -16.65 10.97
C PHE A 142 1.16 -16.65 12.19
N ALA A 143 0.18 -15.73 12.21
CA ALA A 143 -0.82 -15.63 13.26
C ALA A 143 -1.62 -16.94 13.39
N ALA A 144 -2.07 -17.49 12.25
CA ALA A 144 -2.74 -18.79 12.18
C ALA A 144 -1.86 -19.93 12.73
N LYS A 145 -0.58 -19.99 12.33
CA LYS A 145 0.37 -21.01 12.83
C LYS A 145 0.59 -20.93 14.34
N LYS A 146 0.48 -19.74 14.93
CA LYS A 146 0.68 -19.51 16.38
C LYS A 146 -0.64 -19.48 17.16
N ASN A 147 -1.78 -19.72 16.51
CA ASN A 147 -3.12 -19.60 17.10
C ASN A 147 -3.34 -18.26 17.81
N LYS A 148 -2.93 -17.18 17.14
CA LYS A 148 -3.06 -15.79 17.59
C LYS A 148 -3.74 -14.95 16.51
N THR A 149 -4.18 -13.77 16.87
CA THR A 149 -4.59 -12.74 15.91
C THR A 149 -3.38 -12.01 15.32
N PRO A 150 -3.48 -11.47 14.10
CA PRO A 150 -2.45 -10.62 13.51
C PRO A 150 -2.01 -9.44 14.40
N SER A 151 -2.94 -8.79 15.10
CA SER A 151 -2.65 -7.68 16.01
C SER A 151 -1.86 -8.12 17.23
N GLU A 152 -2.15 -9.29 17.82
CA GLU A 152 -1.37 -9.86 18.92
C GLU A 152 0.06 -10.23 18.51
N VAL A 153 0.25 -10.71 17.27
CA VAL A 153 1.59 -10.98 16.72
C VAL A 153 2.40 -9.69 16.62
N LEU A 154 1.82 -8.64 16.05
CA LEU A 154 2.48 -7.33 15.92
C LEU A 154 2.81 -6.73 17.29
N ALA A 155 1.86 -6.76 18.24
CA ALA A 155 2.08 -6.29 19.60
C ALA A 155 3.21 -7.06 20.31
N ALA A 156 3.27 -8.38 20.13
CA ALA A 156 4.34 -9.20 20.68
C ALA A 156 5.71 -8.85 20.08
N GLN A 157 5.80 -8.58 18.78
CA GLN A 157 7.05 -8.16 18.12
C GLN A 157 7.49 -6.77 18.56
N ALA A 158 6.56 -5.82 18.71
CA ALA A 158 6.86 -4.47 19.22
C ALA A 158 7.42 -4.51 20.67
N ASN A 159 6.92 -5.43 21.49
CA ASN A 159 7.38 -5.62 22.87
C ASN A 159 8.68 -6.45 22.96
N GLY A 160 8.93 -7.35 22.00
CA GLY A 160 10.14 -8.18 21.93
C GLY A 160 11.43 -7.45 21.54
N GLY A 161 11.36 -6.17 21.17
CA GLY A 161 12.52 -5.29 20.96
C GLY A 161 12.88 -4.41 22.17
N LYS A 162 12.17 -4.53 23.29
CA LYS A 162 12.38 -3.78 24.55
C LYS A 162 12.75 -4.68 25.73
N ALA A 163 13.50 -5.74 25.50
CA ALA A 163 14.09 -6.56 26.56
C ALA A 163 15.62 -6.46 26.52
#